data_AF-A0A7X1BUA2-F1
#
_entry.id   AF-A0A7X1BUA2-F1
#
_cell.length_a   1.000
_cell.length_b   1.000
_cell.length_c   1.000
_cell.angle_alpha   90.00
_cell.angle_beta   90.00
_cell.angle_gamma   90.00
#
_symmetry.space_group_name_H-M   'P 1'
#
loop_
_entity.id
_entity.type
_entity.pdbx_description
1 polymer ?
#
loop_
_entity_poly.entity_id
_entity_poly.type
_entity_poly.pdbx_seq_one_letter_code
_entity_poly.pdbx_strand_id
1 'polypeptide(L)'
;MSGRIDYQTEKYSFTEAAESSRLTGQWADVIAECREMKAGPEERLRIALLNVDYVTSFELPFRLLLLRTPQLIASVRDALQLSQKNVIFNGKRFGCVYTLKASLDGIPDEFQYRLSHRIRRIDPEGLTEAPYQQIAKAVKSPRERLKMALESGLDVTALDGLFWFGSQRIAADVLRLRKSGMRVATGQILVSDNLTATMRPVPFYRLAQG
;
A
#
# COMPACT_ATOMS: atom_id res chain seq x y z
N MET A 1 19.20 9.81 3.29
CA MET A 1 19.42 8.34 3.31
C MET A 1 20.32 7.89 2.17
N SER A 2 21.33 7.07 2.44
CA SER A 2 22.03 6.23 1.46
C SER A 2 21.96 4.79 1.94
N GLY A 3 21.56 3.85 1.08
CA GLY A 3 21.46 2.43 1.44
C GLY A 3 20.08 1.81 1.18
N ARG A 4 19.69 0.88 2.06
CA ARG A 4 18.47 0.07 1.96
C ARG A 4 17.65 0.19 3.25
N ILE A 5 16.32 0.15 3.13
CA ILE A 5 15.43 -0.05 4.28
C ILE A 5 14.79 -1.44 4.20
N ASP A 6 14.81 -2.17 5.30
CA ASP A 6 14.17 -3.47 5.44
C ASP A 6 12.90 -3.34 6.29
N TYR A 7 11.77 -3.76 5.73
CA TYR A 7 10.49 -3.87 6.43
C TYR A 7 10.30 -5.33 6.85
N GLN A 8 10.56 -5.62 8.12
CA GLN A 8 10.34 -6.96 8.69
C GLN A 8 8.96 -7.01 9.33
N THR A 9 8.08 -7.76 8.69
CA THR A 9 6.72 -8.00 9.13
C THR A 9 6.70 -9.18 10.09
N GLU A 10 6.40 -8.92 11.37
CA GLU A 10 6.31 -9.94 12.43
C GLU A 10 4.85 -10.38 12.65
N LYS A 11 3.91 -9.46 12.46
CA LYS A 11 2.47 -9.75 12.44
C LYS A 11 1.83 -8.91 11.33
N TYR A 12 0.98 -9.53 10.53
CA TYR A 12 0.19 -8.82 9.52
C TYR A 12 -1.14 -9.50 9.33
N SER A 13 -2.21 -8.74 9.54
CA SER A 13 -3.57 -9.18 9.33
C SER A 13 -4.31 -8.02 8.66
N PHE A 14 -4.63 -8.22 7.40
CA PHE A 14 -5.51 -7.34 6.64
C PHE A 14 -6.70 -8.19 6.20
N THR A 15 -7.88 -7.89 6.73
CA THR A 15 -9.08 -8.71 6.51
C THR A 15 -10.28 -7.85 6.19
N GLU A 16 -11.14 -8.36 5.33
CA GLU A 16 -12.50 -7.87 5.14
C GLU A 16 -13.44 -8.59 6.12
N ALA A 17 -14.43 -7.89 6.68
CA ALA A 17 -15.27 -8.42 7.76
C ALA A 17 -16.19 -9.57 7.34
N ALA A 18 -16.61 -9.59 6.08
CA ALA A 18 -17.42 -10.64 5.46
C ALA A 18 -16.60 -11.52 4.51
N GLU A 19 -15.26 -11.54 4.66
CA GLU A 19 -14.39 -12.33 3.80
C GLU A 19 -14.72 -13.82 3.93
N SER A 20 -15.05 -14.45 2.80
CA SER A 20 -15.30 -15.89 2.77
C SER A 20 -13.98 -16.68 2.91
N SER A 21 -14.05 -17.89 3.46
CA SER A 21 -12.89 -18.80 3.53
C SER A 21 -12.25 -19.07 2.16
N ARG A 22 -13.06 -19.03 1.09
CA ARG A 22 -12.59 -19.13 -0.29
C ARG A 22 -11.71 -17.95 -0.69
N LEU A 23 -12.15 -16.72 -0.45
CA LEU A 23 -11.34 -15.52 -0.74
C LEU A 23 -10.07 -15.50 0.11
N THR A 24 -10.15 -15.91 1.38
CA THR A 24 -8.97 -16.03 2.23
C THR A 24 -7.95 -17.02 1.65
N GLY A 25 -8.40 -18.18 1.16
CA GLY A 25 -7.55 -19.16 0.47
C GLY A 25 -6.93 -18.60 -0.80
N GLN A 26 -7.73 -18.00 -1.69
CA GLN A 26 -7.24 -17.38 -2.92
C GLN A 26 -6.15 -16.33 -2.65
N TRP A 27 -6.32 -15.50 -1.63
CA TRP A 27 -5.30 -14.51 -1.25
C TRP A 27 -4.03 -15.14 -0.68
N ALA A 28 -4.13 -16.26 0.03
CA ALA A 28 -2.95 -16.99 0.50
C ALA A 28 -2.15 -17.55 -0.70
N ASP A 29 -2.84 -18.14 -1.67
CA ASP A 29 -2.22 -18.69 -2.89
C ASP A 29 -1.55 -17.60 -3.71
N VAL A 30 -2.22 -16.46 -3.92
CA VAL A 30 -1.64 -15.29 -4.59
C VAL A 30 -0.35 -14.83 -3.93
N ILE A 31 -0.32 -14.73 -2.58
CA ILE A 31 0.89 -14.29 -1.87
C ILE A 31 2.02 -15.31 -2.02
N ALA A 32 1.70 -16.61 -1.98
CA ALA A 32 2.69 -17.67 -2.18
C ALA A 32 3.30 -17.60 -3.58
N GLU A 33 2.46 -17.52 -4.63
CA GLU A 33 2.88 -17.42 -6.03
C GLU A 33 3.72 -16.15 -6.27
N CYS A 34 3.27 -15.01 -5.74
CA CYS A 34 4.00 -13.75 -5.83
C CYS A 34 5.42 -13.85 -5.24
N ARG A 35 5.58 -14.58 -4.13
CA ARG A 35 6.88 -14.78 -3.47
C ARG A 35 7.76 -15.73 -4.28
N GLU A 36 7.21 -16.84 -4.74
CA GLU A 36 7.92 -17.84 -5.56
C GLU A 36 8.50 -17.20 -6.83
N MET A 37 7.67 -16.42 -7.53
CA MET A 37 8.07 -15.73 -8.75
C MET A 37 8.91 -14.46 -8.51
N LYS A 38 9.07 -14.01 -7.26
CA LYS A 38 9.63 -12.70 -6.91
C LYS A 38 8.96 -11.57 -7.71
N ALA A 39 7.63 -11.65 -7.82
CA ALA A 39 6.84 -10.85 -8.74
C ALA A 39 6.95 -9.35 -8.48
N GLY A 40 7.14 -8.57 -9.56
CA GLY A 40 7.10 -7.12 -9.52
C GLY A 40 5.69 -6.56 -9.27
N PRO A 41 5.51 -5.24 -9.07
CA PRO A 41 4.19 -4.65 -8.78
C PRO A 41 3.10 -4.96 -9.82
N GLU A 42 3.43 -4.93 -11.11
CA GLU A 42 2.47 -5.24 -12.18
C GLU A 42 2.13 -6.73 -12.20
N GLU A 43 3.15 -7.59 -12.08
CA GLU A 43 2.94 -9.04 -12.07
C GLU A 43 2.14 -9.51 -10.86
N ARG A 44 2.38 -8.94 -9.67
CA ARG A 44 1.57 -9.20 -8.47
C ARG A 44 0.09 -8.84 -8.68
N LEU A 45 -0.18 -7.73 -9.38
CA LEU A 45 -1.55 -7.37 -9.73
C LEU A 45 -2.16 -8.38 -10.71
N ARG A 46 -1.40 -8.80 -11.72
CA ARG A 46 -1.85 -9.80 -12.70
C ARG A 46 -2.19 -11.13 -12.05
N ILE A 47 -1.31 -11.65 -11.20
CA ILE A 47 -1.51 -12.88 -10.42
C ILE A 47 -2.80 -12.77 -9.59
N ALA A 48 -3.01 -11.65 -8.89
CA ALA A 48 -4.21 -11.45 -8.09
C ALA A 48 -5.50 -11.41 -8.93
N LEU A 49 -5.48 -10.74 -10.09
CA LEU A 49 -6.64 -10.67 -10.98
C LEU A 49 -6.99 -12.03 -11.58
N LEU A 50 -6.01 -12.89 -11.83
CA LEU A 50 -6.20 -14.23 -12.38
C LEU A 50 -6.72 -15.24 -11.34
N ASN A 51 -6.34 -15.07 -10.07
CA ASN A 51 -6.56 -16.08 -9.03
C ASN A 51 -7.63 -15.73 -7.99
N VAL A 52 -7.98 -14.45 -7.83
CA VAL A 52 -9.00 -14.01 -6.87
C VAL A 52 -10.31 -13.72 -7.60
N ASP A 53 -11.44 -14.12 -7.01
CA ASP A 53 -12.76 -13.90 -7.61
C ASP A 53 -13.02 -12.42 -7.95
N TYR A 54 -12.50 -11.50 -7.12
CA TYR A 54 -12.43 -10.07 -7.37
C TYR A 54 -11.37 -9.43 -6.45
N VAL A 55 -10.88 -8.26 -6.83
CA VAL A 55 -9.98 -7.45 -6.00
C VAL A 55 -10.53 -6.05 -5.80
N THR A 56 -10.27 -5.42 -4.67
CA THR A 56 -10.66 -4.04 -4.41
C THR A 56 -9.51 -3.07 -4.52
N SER A 57 -9.78 -1.87 -5.04
CA SER A 57 -8.82 -0.77 -5.06
C SER A 57 -8.24 -0.43 -3.67
N PHE A 58 -8.95 -0.79 -2.60
CA PHE A 58 -8.54 -0.54 -1.22
C PHE A 58 -7.57 -1.58 -0.67
N GLU A 59 -7.77 -2.87 -0.97
CA GLU A 59 -6.94 -3.94 -0.43
C GLU A 59 -5.62 -4.13 -1.15
N LEU A 60 -5.56 -3.80 -2.45
CA LEU A 60 -4.38 -3.97 -3.29
C LEU A 60 -3.09 -3.32 -2.71
N PRO A 61 -3.12 -2.07 -2.20
CA PRO A 61 -1.98 -1.51 -1.48
C PRO A 61 -1.55 -2.30 -0.25
N PHE A 62 -2.47 -2.93 0.47
CA PHE A 62 -2.17 -3.62 1.74
C PHE A 62 -1.74 -5.06 1.52
N ARG A 63 -2.48 -5.84 0.73
CA ARG A 63 -2.14 -7.24 0.48
C ARG A 63 -0.87 -7.39 -0.34
N LEU A 64 -0.69 -6.55 -1.36
CA LEU A 64 0.37 -6.72 -2.37
C LEU A 64 1.40 -5.59 -2.38
N LEU A 65 1.31 -4.63 -1.46
CA LEU A 65 2.21 -3.47 -1.38
C LEU A 65 2.27 -2.66 -2.70
N LEU A 66 1.11 -2.50 -3.37
CA LEU A 66 0.98 -1.76 -4.62
C LEU A 66 0.86 -0.25 -4.39
N LEU A 67 2.01 0.41 -4.34
CA LEU A 67 2.16 1.85 -4.08
C LEU A 67 1.57 2.79 -5.15
N ARG A 68 1.24 2.26 -6.33
CA ARG A 68 0.70 3.00 -7.49
C ARG A 68 -0.49 2.27 -8.11
N THR A 69 -1.41 1.79 -7.27
CA THR A 69 -2.55 0.96 -7.68
C THR A 69 -3.34 1.53 -8.86
N PRO A 70 -3.71 2.83 -8.90
CA PRO A 70 -4.45 3.38 -10.06
C PRO A 70 -3.69 3.27 -11.38
N GLN A 71 -2.38 3.50 -11.36
CA GLN A 71 -1.53 3.39 -12.56
C GLN A 71 -1.36 1.94 -13.00
N LEU A 72 -1.22 1.01 -12.04
CA LEU A 72 -1.11 -0.42 -12.32
C LEU A 72 -2.41 -1.00 -12.89
N ILE A 73 -3.57 -0.60 -12.35
CA ILE A 73 -4.87 -0.99 -12.92
C ILE A 73 -5.01 -0.47 -14.34
N ALA A 74 -4.58 0.76 -14.60
CA ALA A 74 -4.62 1.32 -15.95
C ALA A 74 -3.72 0.54 -16.92
N SER A 75 -2.54 0.07 -16.51
CA SER A 75 -1.63 -0.68 -17.39
C SER A 75 -2.17 -2.07 -17.78
N VAL A 76 -2.93 -2.72 -16.89
CA VAL A 76 -3.45 -4.08 -17.15
C VAL A 76 -4.87 -4.10 -17.73
N ARG A 77 -5.61 -2.98 -17.66
CA ARG A 77 -7.02 -2.89 -18.07
C ARG A 77 -7.25 -3.30 -19.51
N ASP A 78 -6.42 -2.78 -20.41
CA ASP A 78 -6.60 -3.00 -21.85
C ASP A 78 -6.23 -4.44 -22.24
N ALA A 79 -5.26 -5.03 -21.53
CA ALA A 79 -4.78 -6.40 -21.80
C ALA A 79 -5.70 -7.50 -21.25
N LEU A 80 -6.44 -7.23 -20.17
CA LEU A 80 -7.16 -8.26 -19.41
C LEU A 80 -8.70 -8.13 -19.46
N GLN A 81 -9.24 -7.17 -20.22
CA GLN A 81 -10.70 -6.92 -20.30
C GLN A 81 -11.36 -6.81 -18.92
N LEU A 82 -10.80 -5.96 -18.05
CA LEU A 82 -11.27 -5.83 -16.67
C LEU A 82 -12.69 -5.25 -16.56
N SER A 83 -13.56 -6.00 -15.89
CA SER A 83 -14.85 -5.49 -15.40
C SER A 83 -14.64 -4.72 -14.09
N GLN A 84 -15.43 -3.66 -13.88
CA GLN A 84 -15.36 -2.85 -12.65
C GLN A 84 -16.72 -2.32 -12.23
N LYS A 85 -16.89 -2.08 -10.92
CA LYS A 85 -17.95 -1.25 -10.35
C LYS A 85 -17.47 -0.41 -9.18
N ASN A 86 -18.20 0.66 -8.90
CA ASN A 86 -17.97 1.53 -7.75
C ASN A 86 -18.51 0.89 -6.47
N VAL A 87 -17.78 1.06 -5.38
CA VAL A 87 -18.11 0.50 -4.06
C VAL A 87 -17.70 1.45 -2.93
N ILE A 88 -18.21 1.18 -1.72
CA ILE A 88 -17.91 1.95 -0.51
C ILE A 88 -17.07 1.11 0.46
N PHE A 89 -15.95 1.66 0.92
CA PHE A 89 -15.09 1.08 1.95
C PHE A 89 -15.28 1.79 3.28
N ASN A 90 -15.42 1.02 4.35
CA ASN A 90 -15.48 1.49 5.73
C ASN A 90 -16.53 2.61 5.92
N GLY A 91 -17.68 2.46 5.25
CA GLY A 91 -18.85 3.35 5.31
C GLY A 91 -18.69 4.74 4.70
N LYS A 92 -17.53 5.09 4.12
CA LYS A 92 -17.32 6.47 3.61
C LYS A 92 -16.32 6.65 2.47
N ARG A 93 -15.47 5.67 2.19
CA ARG A 93 -14.40 5.82 1.18
C ARG A 93 -14.86 5.20 -0.14
N PHE A 94 -14.98 6.01 -1.18
CA PHE A 94 -15.29 5.52 -2.51
C PHE A 94 -14.06 4.88 -3.17
N GLY A 95 -14.31 3.82 -3.94
CA GLY A 95 -13.37 3.30 -4.92
C GLY A 95 -14.03 2.20 -5.75
N CYS A 96 -13.22 1.25 -6.22
CA CYS A 96 -13.69 0.24 -7.18
C CYS A 96 -13.39 -1.19 -6.74
N VAL A 97 -14.20 -2.11 -7.23
CA VAL A 97 -13.88 -3.54 -7.39
C VAL A 97 -13.46 -3.79 -8.84
N TYR A 98 -12.52 -4.72 -9.03
CA TYR A 98 -12.06 -5.20 -10.32
C TYR A 98 -12.15 -6.73 -10.37
N THR A 99 -12.53 -7.27 -11.52
CA THR A 99 -12.55 -8.73 -11.75
C THR A 99 -12.39 -9.00 -13.24
N LEU A 100 -11.88 -10.20 -13.58
CA LEU A 100 -11.87 -10.72 -14.94
C LEU A 100 -13.20 -11.36 -15.35
N LYS A 101 -14.14 -11.53 -14.40
CA LYS A 101 -15.48 -12.05 -14.70
C LYS A 101 -16.29 -11.00 -15.47
N ALA A 102 -17.04 -11.45 -16.47
CA ALA A 102 -17.93 -10.57 -17.24
C ALA A 102 -19.10 -10.06 -16.40
N SER A 103 -19.68 -10.91 -15.53
CA SER A 103 -20.71 -10.51 -14.58
C SER A 103 -20.10 -10.06 -13.25
N LEU A 104 -20.70 -9.02 -12.68
CA LEU A 104 -20.40 -8.45 -11.37
C LEU A 104 -21.42 -8.89 -10.29
N ASP A 105 -22.32 -9.81 -10.64
CA ASP A 105 -23.35 -10.30 -9.74
C ASP A 105 -22.74 -11.07 -8.56
N GLY A 106 -23.31 -10.86 -7.36
CA GLY A 106 -22.83 -11.48 -6.13
C GLY A 106 -21.59 -10.84 -5.52
N ILE A 107 -20.97 -9.85 -6.18
CA ILE A 107 -19.91 -9.03 -5.58
C ILE A 107 -20.57 -7.98 -4.65
N PRO A 108 -20.10 -7.79 -3.40
CA PRO A 108 -20.64 -6.76 -2.51
C PRO A 108 -20.46 -5.32 -3.05
N ASP A 109 -21.35 -4.41 -2.64
CA ASP A 109 -21.23 -2.97 -2.91
C ASP A 109 -20.54 -2.21 -1.77
N GLU A 110 -20.41 -2.85 -0.61
CA GLU A 110 -19.75 -2.31 0.57
C GLU A 110 -18.78 -3.31 1.17
N PHE A 111 -17.66 -2.82 1.69
CA PHE A 111 -16.66 -3.65 2.37
C PHE A 111 -16.16 -2.98 3.65
N GLN A 112 -15.86 -3.80 4.65
CA GLN A 112 -15.38 -3.36 5.96
C GLN A 112 -14.01 -3.97 6.24
N TYR A 113 -12.96 -3.20 5.99
CA TYR A 113 -11.58 -3.63 6.15
C TYR A 113 -10.98 -3.24 7.49
N ARG A 114 -10.19 -4.16 8.06
CA ARG A 114 -9.36 -3.94 9.25
C ARG A 114 -7.91 -4.29 8.93
N LEU A 115 -6.99 -3.48 9.47
CA LEU A 115 -5.56 -3.73 9.40
C LEU A 115 -5.00 -3.78 10.83
N SER A 116 -4.30 -4.87 11.14
CA SER A 116 -3.45 -5.00 12.32
C SER A 116 -2.07 -5.47 11.86
N HIS A 117 -1.02 -4.77 12.26
CA HIS A 117 0.33 -5.14 11.89
C HIS A 117 1.33 -4.85 13.01
N ARG A 118 2.44 -5.57 12.99
CA ARG A 118 3.67 -5.32 13.74
C ARG A 118 4.81 -5.43 12.74
N ILE A 119 5.39 -4.28 12.39
CA ILE A 119 6.42 -4.15 11.36
C ILE A 119 7.61 -3.40 11.97
N ARG A 120 8.81 -3.95 11.80
CA ARG A 120 10.08 -3.29 12.11
C ARG A 120 10.58 -2.58 10.87
N ARG A 121 11.09 -1.36 11.03
CA ARG A 121 11.74 -0.59 9.96
C ARG A 121 13.22 -0.54 10.29
N ILE A 122 14.05 -1.14 9.46
CA ILE A 122 15.47 -1.26 9.72
C ILE A 122 16.23 -0.56 8.60
N ASP A 123 17.11 0.36 8.95
CA ASP A 123 18.09 0.95 8.02
C ASP A 123 19.51 0.56 8.47
N PRO A 124 20.58 1.02 7.80
CA PRO A 124 21.95 0.67 8.19
C PRO A 124 22.30 1.02 9.65
N GLU A 125 21.64 2.01 10.23
CA GLU A 125 21.83 2.47 11.61
C GLU A 125 21.00 1.66 12.63
N GLY A 126 20.06 0.84 12.18
CA GLY A 126 19.29 -0.10 13.00
C GLY A 126 17.79 0.16 12.97
N LEU A 127 17.12 -0.03 14.11
CA LEU A 127 15.66 0.10 14.21
C LEU A 127 15.22 1.56 14.19
N THR A 128 14.31 1.89 13.28
CA THR A 128 13.88 3.28 13.02
C THR A 128 12.37 3.47 12.93
N GLU A 129 11.54 2.48 13.26
CA GLU A 129 10.07 2.64 13.20
C GLU A 129 9.48 3.53 14.31
N ALA A 130 10.19 3.73 15.43
CA ALA A 130 9.64 4.37 16.62
C ALA A 130 9.10 5.79 16.37
N PRO A 131 9.80 6.69 15.66
CA PRO A 131 9.27 8.03 15.35
C PRO A 131 7.98 7.98 14.52
N TYR A 132 7.90 7.08 13.53
CA TYR A 132 6.70 6.91 12.68
C TYR A 132 5.50 6.44 13.51
N GLN A 133 5.72 5.48 14.41
CA GLN A 133 4.68 4.99 15.33
C GLN A 133 4.21 6.07 16.30
N GLN A 134 5.12 6.88 16.84
CA GLN A 134 4.78 7.98 17.74
C GLN A 134 3.90 9.02 17.04
N ILE A 135 4.27 9.43 15.81
CA ILE A 135 3.47 10.35 15.00
C ILE A 135 2.09 9.77 14.68
N ALA A 136 2.01 8.48 14.33
CA ALA A 136 0.75 7.81 14.03
C ALA A 136 -0.22 7.79 15.22
N LYS A 137 0.31 7.66 16.44
CA LYS A 137 -0.45 7.72 17.71
C LYS A 137 -0.88 9.14 18.07
N ALA A 138 0.00 10.13 17.86
CA ALA A 138 -0.25 11.51 18.27
C ALA A 138 -1.18 12.28 17.32
N VAL A 139 -1.10 12.02 16.02
CA VAL A 139 -1.80 12.79 14.99
C VAL A 139 -2.89 11.94 14.35
N LYS A 140 -4.09 12.49 14.17
CA LYS A 140 -5.22 11.75 13.56
C LYS A 140 -5.21 11.77 12.03
N SER A 141 -4.91 12.92 11.42
CA SER A 141 -5.00 13.12 9.97
C SER A 141 -3.80 12.51 9.23
N PRO A 142 -4.00 11.68 8.18
CA PRO A 142 -2.91 11.12 7.40
C PRO A 142 -1.94 12.16 6.82
N ARG A 143 -2.48 13.28 6.30
CA ARG A 143 -1.65 14.34 5.71
C ARG A 143 -0.84 15.09 6.77
N GLU A 144 -1.42 15.32 7.95
CA GLU A 144 -0.70 16.00 9.04
C GLU A 144 0.37 15.09 9.65
N ARG A 145 0.17 13.77 9.68
CA ARG A 145 1.24 12.80 10.04
C ARG A 145 2.44 12.92 9.10
N LEU A 146 2.18 12.94 7.79
CA LEU A 146 3.22 13.12 6.79
C LEU A 146 3.95 14.46 6.98
N LYS A 147 3.20 15.55 7.15
CA LYS A 147 3.77 16.88 7.37
C LYS A 147 4.69 16.90 8.59
N MET A 148 4.20 16.42 9.74
CA MET A 148 4.96 16.36 10.99
C MET A 148 6.23 15.50 10.84
N ALA A 149 6.15 14.36 10.14
CA ALA A 149 7.32 13.52 9.90
C ALA A 149 8.40 14.25 9.09
N LEU A 150 8.00 14.93 8.01
CA LEU A 150 8.92 15.70 7.17
C LEU A 150 9.52 16.89 7.93
N GLU A 151 8.73 17.62 8.73
CA GLU A 151 9.21 18.72 9.58
C GLU A 151 10.17 18.24 10.68
N SER A 152 9.98 17.01 11.17
CA SER A 152 10.89 16.36 12.13
C SER A 152 12.17 15.81 11.49
N GLY A 153 12.39 16.06 10.19
CA GLY A 153 13.58 15.61 9.46
C GLY A 153 13.56 14.14 9.04
N LEU A 154 12.42 13.44 9.15
CA LEU A 154 12.32 12.03 8.75
C LEU A 154 12.27 11.87 7.22
N ASP A 155 12.99 10.86 6.73
CA ASP A 155 12.90 10.39 5.34
C ASP A 155 11.73 9.38 5.22
N VAL A 156 10.62 9.78 4.61
CA VAL A 156 9.37 9.00 4.57
C VAL A 156 9.25 8.24 3.25
N THR A 157 9.21 6.91 3.27
CA THR A 157 8.88 6.10 2.10
C THR A 157 7.36 5.98 1.88
N ALA A 158 6.95 5.51 0.70
CA ALA A 158 5.55 5.20 0.48
C ALA A 158 5.02 4.02 1.31
N LEU A 159 5.88 3.12 1.79
CA LEU A 159 5.47 2.06 2.74
C LEU A 159 5.27 2.63 4.15
N ASP A 160 6.07 3.61 4.57
CA ASP A 160 5.84 4.32 5.84
C ASP A 160 4.45 4.99 5.83
N GLY A 161 4.10 5.60 4.69
CA GLY A 161 2.79 6.17 4.44
C GLY A 161 1.64 5.16 4.58
N LEU A 162 1.84 3.97 4.04
CA LEU A 162 0.87 2.88 4.06
C LEU A 162 0.69 2.30 5.47
N PHE A 163 1.80 2.00 6.17
CA PHE A 163 1.79 1.31 7.45
C PHE A 163 1.42 2.23 8.62
N TRP A 164 2.04 3.40 8.73
CA TRP A 164 1.86 4.26 9.91
C TRP A 164 0.98 5.46 9.65
N PHE A 165 0.98 6.03 8.44
CA PHE A 165 0.25 7.28 8.21
C PHE A 165 -1.18 7.07 7.71
N GLY A 166 -1.53 5.86 7.26
CA GLY A 166 -2.85 5.57 6.73
C GLY A 166 -3.08 6.24 5.37
N SER A 167 -2.01 6.45 4.60
CA SER A 167 -2.04 7.01 3.25
C SER A 167 -1.68 5.94 2.22
N GLN A 168 -2.67 5.53 1.43
CA GLN A 168 -2.46 4.66 0.27
C GLN A 168 -1.86 5.42 -0.93
N ARG A 169 -1.88 6.76 -0.89
CA ARG A 169 -1.45 7.62 -2.01
C ARG A 169 -0.60 8.77 -1.50
N ILE A 170 0.49 8.45 -0.82
CA ILE A 170 1.39 9.44 -0.22
C ILE A 170 1.83 10.52 -1.23
N ALA A 171 2.02 10.17 -2.50
CA ALA A 171 2.41 11.12 -3.55
C ALA A 171 1.38 12.25 -3.73
N ALA A 172 0.08 11.96 -3.54
CA ALA A 172 -0.97 12.96 -3.58
C ALA A 172 -0.95 13.86 -2.34
N ASP A 173 -0.61 13.32 -1.16
CA ASP A 173 -0.41 14.13 0.04
C ASP A 173 0.81 15.04 -0.09
N VAL A 174 1.93 14.53 -0.61
CA VAL A 174 3.15 15.30 -0.90
C VAL A 174 2.85 16.43 -1.89
N LEU A 175 2.10 16.15 -2.97
CA LEU A 175 1.69 17.18 -3.92
C LEU A 175 0.89 18.30 -3.25
N ARG A 176 -0.02 17.95 -2.32
CA ARG A 176 -0.79 18.95 -1.55
C ARG A 176 0.11 19.78 -0.64
N LEU A 177 1.08 19.16 0.04
CA LEU A 177 2.04 19.88 0.89
C LEU A 177 2.93 20.83 0.08
N ARG A 178 3.37 20.41 -1.11
CA ARG A 178 4.10 21.31 -2.03
C ARG A 178 3.26 22.50 -2.45
N LYS A 179 1.99 22.29 -2.79
CA LYS A 179 1.05 23.36 -3.12
C LYS A 179 0.80 24.32 -1.96
N SER A 180 0.95 23.88 -0.70
CA SER A 180 0.91 24.74 0.48
C SER A 180 2.26 25.37 0.84
N GLY A 181 3.26 25.33 -0.06
CA GLY A 181 4.56 25.99 0.12
C GLY A 181 5.66 25.13 0.76
N MET A 182 5.38 23.88 1.14
CA MET A 182 6.39 23.01 1.74
C MET A 182 7.37 22.50 0.67
N ARG A 183 8.67 22.78 0.83
CA ARG A 183 9.70 22.27 -0.09
C ARG A 183 10.00 20.80 0.20
N VAL A 184 9.26 19.89 -0.41
CA VAL A 184 9.49 18.44 -0.27
C VAL A 184 10.28 17.91 -1.46
N ALA A 185 11.45 17.31 -1.22
CA ALA A 185 12.23 16.60 -2.22
C ALA A 185 11.71 15.15 -2.38
N THR A 186 11.85 14.59 -3.60
CA THR A 186 11.56 13.18 -3.88
C THR A 186 12.83 12.50 -4.37
N GLY A 187 13.13 11.33 -3.81
CA GLY A 187 14.16 10.44 -4.30
C GLY A 187 13.65 9.01 -4.39
N GLN A 188 14.55 8.09 -4.67
CA GLN A 188 14.30 6.64 -4.58
C GLN A 188 15.26 6.01 -3.58
N ILE A 189 14.78 5.01 -2.87
CA ILE A 189 15.62 4.17 -2.02
C ILE A 189 15.27 2.70 -2.25
N LEU A 190 16.28 1.84 -2.15
CA LEU A 190 16.08 0.40 -2.18
C LEU A 190 15.36 -0.05 -0.91
N VAL A 191 14.33 -0.86 -1.07
CA VAL A 191 13.58 -1.44 0.03
C VAL A 191 13.51 -2.95 -0.13
N SER A 192 13.62 -3.69 0.98
CA SER A 192 13.20 -5.09 1.05
C SER A 192 12.02 -5.27 2.01
N ASP A 193 11.17 -6.25 1.75
CA ASP A 193 10.12 -6.67 2.68
C ASP A 193 9.90 -8.19 2.64
N ASN A 194 9.58 -8.78 3.79
CA ASN A 194 9.29 -10.20 3.90
C ASN A 194 7.81 -10.54 3.63
N LEU A 195 6.93 -9.54 3.49
CA LEU A 195 5.52 -9.77 3.14
C LEU A 195 5.40 -10.31 1.72
N THR A 196 6.15 -9.72 0.79
CA THR A 196 6.19 -10.11 -0.63
C THR A 196 7.52 -10.74 -1.03
N ALA A 197 8.49 -10.79 -0.11
CA ALA A 197 9.83 -11.36 -0.33
C ALA A 197 10.56 -10.72 -1.53
N THR A 198 10.36 -9.42 -1.74
CA THR A 198 10.98 -8.68 -2.85
C THR A 198 11.90 -7.58 -2.36
N MET A 199 12.82 -7.20 -3.23
CA MET A 199 13.66 -6.02 -3.07
C MET A 199 13.46 -5.11 -4.28
N ARG A 200 13.10 -3.85 -4.05
CA ARG A 200 12.74 -2.90 -5.12
C ARG A 200 13.01 -1.45 -4.73
N PRO A 201 13.30 -0.57 -5.69
CA PRO A 201 13.31 0.87 -5.43
C PRO A 201 11.88 1.34 -5.12
N VAL A 202 11.74 2.16 -4.09
CA VAL A 202 10.49 2.85 -3.75
C VAL A 202 10.74 4.35 -3.63
N PRO A 203 9.75 5.20 -3.93
CA PRO A 203 9.88 6.62 -3.69
C PRO A 203 9.98 6.90 -2.20
N PHE A 204 10.87 7.82 -1.84
CA PHE A 204 10.91 8.44 -0.52
C PHE A 204 10.87 9.96 -0.64
N TYR A 205 10.44 10.58 0.45
CA TYR A 205 10.19 12.00 0.55
C TYR A 205 10.89 12.56 1.76
N ARG A 206 11.49 13.74 1.61
CA ARG A 206 12.12 14.45 2.71
C ARG A 206 11.92 15.94 2.56
N LEU A 207 12.01 16.68 3.66
CA LEU A 207 12.09 18.14 3.58
C LEU A 207 13.39 18.52 2.84
N ALA A 208 13.27 19.36 1.82
CA ALA A 208 14.44 19.86 1.10
C ALA A 208 15.23 20.76 2.05
N GLN A 209 16.55 20.56 2.09
CA GLN A 209 17.44 21.51 2.75
C GLN A 209 17.48 22.80 1.90
N GLY A 210 17.47 23.94 2.59
CA GLY A 210 17.33 25.29 2.04
C GLY A 210 18.26 25.56 0.88
#